data_AF-A0A809PZH5-F1
#
_entry.id   AF-A0A809PZH5-F1
#
_cell.length_a   1.000
_cell.length_b   1.000
_cell.length_c   1.000
_cell.angle_alpha   90.00
_cell.angle_beta   90.00
_cell.angle_gamma   90.00
#
_symmetry.space_group_name_H-M   'P 1'
#
loop_
_entity.id
_entity.type
_entity.pdbx_description
1 polymer ?
#
loop_
_entity_poly.entity_id
_entity_poly.type
_entity_poly.pdbx_seq_one_letter_code
_entity_poly.pdbx_strand_id
1 'polypeptide(L)'
;MRLADDNLDYPPLARATAVAEKMAQGDLSETIEIKLNDEIGKMMHAINGINTGLSSVIGDVRHGTETINVAAAEIASGNADLSSRTESQASSLEETASSMEELTSTVRQNADNARQANQLVISASSVAVKGGEVVGQVVETMGSIKESSRKIVDIISVIDGIAFQTNILALNAAVEAARAGEQGRGFAVVATEVRNLAQRSASAAKEIKHLIDDSVGKVEHGSKLVDTAGQTMTDIVSSVQHVADIMSEITAASQEQSAGIEQVNLAVTQMDEMTQQNAALVEEAAAAAESMREQSSKLSELVSQFQIMAQAQKPAAQTGRPVASPRPPVIARAADKSGNAANAARAQIRQIPQRKAKTVEQDWEEF
;
A
#
# COMPACT_ATOMS: atom_id res chain seq x y z
N MET A 1 -91.39 24.40 35.87
CA MET A 1 -92.30 24.48 34.70
C MET A 1 -91.46 24.05 33.49
N ARG A 2 -91.15 22.76 33.32
CA ARG A 2 -91.98 21.64 32.85
C ARG A 2 -92.67 21.97 31.52
N LEU A 3 -92.04 21.53 30.41
CA LEU A 3 -92.62 20.98 29.18
C LEU A 3 -91.49 20.13 28.56
N ALA A 4 -91.49 18.81 28.78
CA ALA A 4 -92.09 17.77 27.93
C ALA A 4 -91.05 17.27 26.91
N ASP A 5 -90.37 16.15 27.21
CA ASP A 5 -90.64 14.84 26.59
C ASP A 5 -90.75 14.91 25.05
N ASP A 6 -89.60 15.04 24.38
CA ASP A 6 -89.43 14.75 22.94
C ASP A 6 -88.87 13.34 22.76
N ASN A 7 -89.47 12.38 23.48
CA ASN A 7 -89.47 11.00 23.02
C ASN A 7 -90.45 10.96 21.84
N LEU A 8 -89.98 11.34 20.65
CA LEU A 8 -90.76 11.24 19.42
C LEU A 8 -91.10 9.76 19.21
N ASP A 9 -92.30 9.39 19.64
CA ASP A 9 -92.91 8.08 19.47
C ASP A 9 -93.39 7.97 18.01
N TYR A 10 -92.41 7.93 17.09
CA TYR A 10 -92.67 7.56 15.71
C TYR A 10 -93.26 6.14 15.70
N PRO A 11 -94.27 5.84 14.85
CA PRO A 11 -94.65 4.46 14.63
C PRO A 11 -93.38 3.65 14.29
N PRO A 12 -93.20 2.42 14.83
CA PRO A 12 -91.93 1.69 14.78
C PRO A 12 -91.28 1.60 13.38
N LEU A 13 -92.08 1.66 12.31
CA LEU A 13 -91.63 1.76 10.92
C LEU A 13 -90.97 3.10 10.56
N ALA A 14 -91.52 4.24 10.98
CA ALA A 14 -90.92 5.56 10.69
C ALA A 14 -89.55 5.72 11.34
N ARG A 15 -89.34 5.13 12.52
CA ARG A 15 -88.02 5.07 13.17
C ARG A 15 -87.03 4.19 12.40
N ALA A 16 -87.47 3.04 11.90
CA ALA A 16 -86.64 2.18 11.04
C ALA A 16 -86.23 2.89 9.75
N THR A 17 -87.16 3.64 9.13
CA THR A 17 -86.90 4.43 7.92
C THR A 17 -85.89 5.55 8.19
N ALA A 18 -86.05 6.30 9.29
CA ALA A 18 -85.13 7.38 9.65
C ALA A 18 -83.70 6.88 9.93
N VAL A 19 -83.55 5.74 10.62
CA VAL A 19 -82.25 5.11 10.84
C VAL A 19 -81.62 4.64 9.53
N ALA A 20 -82.41 4.03 8.64
CA ALA A 20 -81.92 3.60 7.33
C ALA A 20 -81.51 4.78 6.43
N GLU A 21 -82.24 5.91 6.48
CA GLU A 21 -81.88 7.15 5.79
C GLU A 21 -80.57 7.74 6.30
N LYS A 22 -80.34 7.74 7.62
CA LYS A 22 -79.07 8.17 8.23
C LYS A 22 -77.91 7.26 7.82
N MET A 23 -78.09 5.94 7.87
CA MET A 23 -77.10 4.98 7.40
C MET A 23 -76.77 5.16 5.92
N ALA A 24 -77.78 5.44 5.07
CA ALA A 24 -77.59 5.72 3.64
C ALA A 24 -76.84 7.04 3.38
N GLN A 25 -76.92 7.99 4.30
CA GLN A 25 -76.14 9.25 4.28
C GLN A 25 -74.75 9.08 4.90
N GLY A 26 -74.39 7.88 5.38
CA GLY A 26 -73.10 7.58 5.98
C GLY A 26 -73.02 7.80 7.49
N ASP A 27 -74.11 8.17 8.17
CA ASP A 27 -74.15 8.28 9.63
C ASP A 27 -74.43 6.91 10.26
N LEU A 28 -73.37 6.32 10.82
CA LEU A 28 -73.32 5.04 11.52
C LEU A 28 -73.10 5.23 13.03
N SER A 29 -73.29 6.46 13.53
CA SER A 29 -73.01 6.84 14.91
C SER A 29 -74.18 6.56 15.87
N GLU A 30 -75.36 6.24 15.34
CA GLU A 30 -76.55 6.01 16.16
C GLU A 30 -76.59 4.62 16.81
N THR A 31 -76.81 4.60 18.13
CA THR A 31 -77.16 3.40 18.88
C THR A 31 -78.66 3.16 18.78
N ILE A 32 -79.06 2.07 18.11
CA ILE A 32 -80.48 1.71 17.97
C ILE A 32 -80.94 0.98 19.24
N GLU A 33 -81.63 1.69 20.14
CA GLU A 33 -82.34 1.05 21.27
C GLU A 33 -83.57 0.27 20.79
N ILE A 34 -83.57 -1.05 20.95
CA ILE A 34 -84.67 -1.92 20.55
C ILE A 34 -85.42 -2.39 21.80
N LYS A 35 -86.68 -1.97 21.95
CA LYS A 35 -87.56 -2.33 23.09
C LYS A 35 -88.72 -3.27 22.71
N LEU A 36 -88.87 -3.58 21.41
CA LEU A 36 -89.96 -4.38 20.86
C LEU A 36 -89.47 -5.76 20.42
N ASN A 37 -90.31 -6.78 20.56
CA ASN A 37 -89.98 -8.19 20.27
C ASN A 37 -90.84 -8.80 19.12
N ASP A 38 -91.46 -7.93 18.32
CA ASP A 38 -92.30 -8.26 17.16
C ASP A 38 -91.48 -8.27 15.85
N GLU A 39 -92.14 -8.44 14.70
CA GLU A 39 -91.51 -8.44 13.37
C GLU A 39 -90.71 -7.14 13.11
N ILE A 40 -91.16 -6.01 13.66
CA ILE A 40 -90.47 -4.72 13.53
C ILE A 40 -89.23 -4.68 14.44
N GLY A 41 -89.30 -5.24 15.64
CA GLY A 41 -88.15 -5.47 16.52
C GLY A 41 -87.07 -6.32 15.84
N LYS A 42 -87.44 -7.40 15.16
CA LYS A 42 -86.50 -8.25 14.38
C LYS A 42 -85.86 -7.50 13.22
N MET A 43 -86.62 -6.68 12.49
CA MET A 43 -86.10 -5.82 11.42
C MET A 43 -85.09 -4.80 11.97
N MET A 44 -85.42 -4.14 13.08
CA MET A 44 -84.52 -3.20 13.76
C MET A 44 -83.25 -3.87 14.26
N HIS A 45 -83.32 -5.12 14.75
CA HIS A 45 -82.14 -5.92 15.09
C HIS A 45 -81.24 -6.20 13.87
N ALA A 46 -81.83 -6.53 12.72
CA ALA A 46 -81.08 -6.75 11.49
C ALA A 46 -80.40 -5.46 10.98
N ILE A 47 -81.11 -4.33 11.00
CA ILE A 47 -80.56 -3.00 10.66
C ILE A 47 -79.41 -2.64 11.60
N ASN A 48 -79.56 -2.87 12.90
CA ASN A 48 -78.50 -2.65 13.88
C ASN A 48 -77.27 -3.56 13.66
N GLY A 49 -77.49 -4.81 13.26
CA GLY A 49 -76.42 -5.73 12.87
C GLY A 49 -75.65 -5.22 11.65
N ILE A 50 -76.35 -4.71 10.63
CA ILE A 50 -75.74 -4.09 9.45
C ILE A 50 -74.96 -2.83 9.83
N ASN A 51 -75.54 -1.95 10.66
CA ASN A 51 -74.88 -0.74 11.14
C ASN A 51 -73.57 -1.06 11.88
N THR A 52 -73.63 -2.01 12.82
CA THR A 52 -72.47 -2.45 13.60
C THR A 52 -71.39 -3.07 12.71
N GLY A 53 -71.78 -3.93 11.77
CA GLY A 53 -70.85 -4.57 10.83
C GLY A 53 -70.18 -3.56 9.89
N LEU A 54 -70.94 -2.63 9.32
CA LEU A 54 -70.42 -1.59 8.43
C LEU A 54 -69.50 -0.62 9.19
N SER A 55 -69.89 -0.22 10.40
CA SER A 55 -69.08 0.62 11.30
C SER A 55 -67.75 -0.06 11.67
N SER A 56 -67.77 -1.37 11.94
CA SER A 56 -66.54 -2.15 12.18
C SER A 56 -65.63 -2.18 10.95
N VAL A 57 -66.17 -2.50 9.77
CA VAL A 57 -65.39 -2.56 8.52
C VAL A 57 -64.79 -1.20 8.17
N ILE A 58 -65.56 -0.11 8.30
CA ILE A 58 -65.09 1.26 8.08
C ILE A 58 -64.00 1.64 9.10
N GLY A 59 -64.17 1.23 10.36
CA GLY A 59 -63.15 1.38 11.39
C GLY A 59 -61.84 0.66 11.04
N ASP A 60 -61.92 -0.60 10.61
CA ASP A 60 -60.77 -1.40 10.19
C ASP A 60 -60.08 -0.80 8.96
N VAL A 61 -60.84 -0.34 7.97
CA VAL A 61 -60.29 0.34 6.78
C VAL A 61 -59.60 1.64 7.18
N ARG A 62 -60.22 2.47 8.03
CA ARG A 62 -59.60 3.72 8.51
C ARG A 62 -58.27 3.42 9.22
N HIS A 63 -58.25 2.44 10.13
CA HIS A 63 -57.04 2.03 10.82
C HIS A 63 -55.97 1.49 9.88
N GLY A 64 -56.37 0.66 8.90
CA GLY A 64 -55.47 0.14 7.87
C GLY A 64 -54.85 1.25 7.02
N THR A 65 -55.65 2.23 6.58
CA THR A 65 -55.15 3.37 5.77
C THR A 65 -54.19 4.26 6.55
N GLU A 66 -54.45 4.50 7.84
CA GLU A 66 -53.53 5.24 8.71
C GLU A 66 -52.19 4.50 8.85
N THR A 67 -52.25 3.18 9.02
CA THR A 67 -51.04 2.33 9.09
C THR A 67 -50.24 2.36 7.79
N ILE A 68 -50.89 2.25 6.62
CA ILE A 68 -50.21 2.33 5.31
C ILE A 68 -49.59 3.72 5.12
N ASN A 69 -50.27 4.79 5.52
CA ASN A 69 -49.74 6.14 5.40
C ASN A 69 -48.47 6.35 6.25
N VAL A 70 -48.44 5.82 7.48
CA VAL A 70 -47.24 5.83 8.32
C VAL A 70 -46.11 5.01 7.68
N ALA A 71 -46.40 3.79 7.23
CA ALA A 71 -45.39 2.92 6.59
C ALA A 71 -44.83 3.54 5.29
N ALA A 72 -45.67 4.17 4.47
CA ALA A 72 -45.24 4.85 3.26
C ALA A 72 -44.33 6.05 3.57
N ALA A 73 -44.63 6.82 4.62
CA ALA A 73 -43.77 7.92 5.07
C ALA A 73 -42.41 7.42 5.60
N GLU A 74 -42.38 6.28 6.31
CA GLU A 74 -41.14 5.65 6.74
C GLU A 74 -40.30 5.16 5.55
N ILE A 75 -40.93 4.53 4.55
CA ILE A 75 -40.24 4.11 3.31
C ILE A 75 -39.67 5.32 2.57
N ALA A 76 -40.44 6.40 2.42
CA ALA A 76 -39.97 7.62 1.76
C ALA A 76 -38.76 8.24 2.48
N SER A 77 -38.80 8.29 3.82
CA SER A 77 -37.66 8.75 4.62
C SER A 77 -36.44 7.84 4.49
N GLY A 78 -36.65 6.52 4.48
CA GLY A 78 -35.57 5.53 4.30
C GLY A 78 -34.92 5.63 2.92
N ASN A 79 -35.72 5.87 1.87
CA ASN A 79 -35.22 6.08 0.51
C ASN A 79 -34.42 7.37 0.38
N ALA A 80 -34.83 8.46 1.05
CA ALA A 80 -34.06 9.69 1.05
C ALA A 80 -32.66 9.49 1.67
N ASP A 81 -32.56 8.72 2.76
CA ASP A 81 -31.26 8.34 3.35
C ASP A 81 -30.44 7.46 2.39
N LEU A 82 -31.09 6.46 1.77
CA LEU A 82 -30.44 5.58 0.80
C LEU A 82 -29.93 6.35 -0.43
N SER A 83 -30.69 7.33 -0.92
CA SER A 83 -30.28 8.24 -2.01
C SER A 83 -29.00 8.99 -1.64
N SER A 84 -29.00 9.66 -0.48
CA SER A 84 -27.84 10.42 0.02
C SER A 84 -26.59 9.55 0.17
N ARG A 85 -26.76 8.32 0.67
CA ARG A 85 -25.67 7.34 0.78
C ARG A 85 -25.18 6.86 -0.58
N THR A 86 -26.08 6.64 -1.54
CA THR A 86 -25.76 6.22 -2.90
C THR A 86 -24.99 7.31 -3.64
N GLU A 87 -25.39 8.58 -3.52
CA GLU A 87 -24.65 9.73 -4.06
C GLU A 87 -23.25 9.87 -3.43
N SER A 88 -23.15 9.73 -2.11
CA SER A 88 -21.85 9.78 -1.42
C SER A 88 -20.93 8.63 -1.84
N GLN A 89 -21.50 7.44 -2.06
CA GLN A 89 -20.78 6.27 -2.55
C GLN A 89 -20.30 6.48 -3.99
N ALA A 90 -21.14 7.03 -4.87
CA ALA A 90 -20.74 7.37 -6.24
C ALA A 90 -19.55 8.34 -6.26
N SER A 91 -19.60 9.40 -5.45
CA SER A 91 -18.48 10.36 -5.33
C SER A 91 -17.20 9.70 -4.81
N SER A 92 -17.31 8.78 -3.83
CA SER A 92 -16.16 8.04 -3.30
C SER A 92 -15.57 7.07 -4.32
N LEU A 93 -16.41 6.46 -5.16
CA LEU A 93 -15.98 5.58 -6.25
C LEU A 93 -15.24 6.37 -7.34
N GLU A 94 -15.69 7.59 -7.66
CA GLU A 94 -15.01 8.46 -8.63
C GLU A 94 -13.60 8.87 -8.15
N GLU A 95 -13.46 9.27 -6.87
CA GLU A 95 -12.15 9.58 -6.27
C GLU A 95 -11.25 8.33 -6.23
N THR A 96 -11.83 7.17 -5.92
CA THR A 96 -11.10 5.90 -5.93
C THR A 96 -10.63 5.54 -7.34
N ALA A 97 -11.48 5.70 -8.35
CA ALA A 97 -11.14 5.44 -9.74
C ALA A 97 -10.01 6.37 -10.23
N SER A 98 -10.09 7.67 -9.93
CA SER A 98 -9.02 8.63 -10.23
C SER A 98 -7.70 8.27 -9.54
N SER A 99 -7.75 7.88 -8.26
CA SER A 99 -6.56 7.45 -7.52
C SER A 99 -5.97 6.17 -8.11
N MET A 100 -6.81 5.27 -8.59
CA MET A 100 -6.39 4.03 -9.24
C MET A 100 -5.71 4.28 -10.60
N GLU A 101 -6.17 5.26 -11.39
CA GLU A 101 -5.49 5.69 -12.62
C GLU A 101 -4.09 6.25 -12.34
N GLU A 102 -3.95 7.11 -11.32
CA GLU A 102 -2.67 7.67 -10.90
C GLU A 102 -1.72 6.57 -10.40
N LEU A 103 -2.21 5.64 -9.58
CA LEU A 103 -1.45 4.47 -9.11
C LEU A 103 -1.00 3.60 -10.29
N THR A 104 -1.88 3.33 -11.26
CA THR A 104 -1.56 2.56 -12.47
C THR A 104 -0.43 3.21 -13.25
N SER A 105 -0.52 4.53 -13.46
CA SER A 105 0.50 5.32 -14.14
C SER A 105 1.84 5.25 -13.41
N THR A 106 1.83 5.40 -12.09
CA THR A 106 3.03 5.38 -11.25
C THR A 106 3.70 4.01 -11.24
N VAL A 107 2.93 2.92 -11.13
CA VAL A 107 3.46 1.55 -11.18
C VAL A 107 4.08 1.26 -12.55
N ARG A 108 3.43 1.69 -13.64
CA ARG A 108 3.98 1.56 -14.99
C ARG A 108 5.29 2.33 -15.16
N GLN A 109 5.33 3.56 -14.67
CA GLN A 109 6.55 4.38 -14.69
C GLN A 109 7.68 3.73 -13.86
N ASN A 110 7.36 3.14 -12.71
CA ASN A 110 8.33 2.41 -11.89
C ASN A 110 8.90 1.18 -12.63
N ALA A 111 8.06 0.41 -13.32
CA ALA A 111 8.51 -0.71 -14.13
C ALA A 111 9.45 -0.27 -15.26
N ASP A 112 9.13 0.82 -15.95
CA ASP A 112 9.97 1.36 -17.02
C ASP A 112 11.27 1.96 -16.48
N ASN A 113 11.24 2.65 -15.34
CA ASN A 113 12.43 3.14 -14.65
C ASN A 113 13.35 2.00 -14.21
N ALA A 114 12.80 0.91 -13.66
CA ALA A 114 13.56 -0.27 -13.26
C ALA A 114 14.25 -0.93 -14.46
N ARG A 115 13.56 -1.04 -15.61
CA ARG A 115 14.16 -1.52 -16.86
C ARG A 115 15.29 -0.62 -17.35
N GLN A 116 15.11 0.70 -17.35
CA GLN A 116 16.15 1.64 -17.74
C GLN A 116 17.36 1.59 -16.80
N ALA A 117 17.11 1.53 -15.49
CA ALA A 117 18.16 1.37 -14.49
C ALA A 117 18.94 0.07 -14.69
N ASN A 118 18.26 -1.05 -14.96
CA ASN A 118 18.91 -2.32 -15.27
C ASN A 118 19.85 -2.22 -16.50
N GLN A 119 19.42 -1.51 -17.55
CA GLN A 119 20.27 -1.29 -18.73
C GLN A 119 21.52 -0.45 -18.40
N LEU A 120 21.37 0.59 -17.58
CA LEU A 120 22.51 1.40 -17.12
C LEU A 120 23.48 0.60 -16.26
N VAL A 121 22.96 -0.27 -15.39
CA VAL A 121 23.72 -1.17 -14.53
C VAL A 121 24.52 -2.18 -15.36
N ILE A 122 23.91 -2.79 -16.39
CA ILE A 122 24.62 -3.68 -17.33
C ILE A 122 25.76 -2.94 -18.04
N SER A 123 25.51 -1.71 -18.49
CA SER A 123 26.55 -0.87 -19.12
C SER A 123 27.68 -0.55 -18.14
N ALA A 124 27.36 -0.20 -16.88
CA ALA A 124 28.34 0.10 -15.85
C ALA A 124 29.19 -1.14 -15.50
N SER A 125 28.57 -2.32 -15.44
CA SER A 125 29.26 -3.60 -15.23
C SER A 125 30.27 -3.87 -16.34
N SER A 126 29.87 -3.67 -17.61
CA SER A 126 30.78 -3.82 -18.75
C SER A 126 31.99 -2.88 -18.67
N VAL A 127 31.79 -1.63 -18.26
CA VAL A 127 32.89 -0.67 -18.07
C VAL A 127 33.81 -1.10 -16.91
N ALA A 128 33.25 -1.58 -15.80
CA ALA A 128 34.03 -2.06 -14.66
C ALA A 128 34.87 -3.30 -15.01
N VAL A 129 34.32 -4.25 -15.76
CA VAL A 129 35.04 -5.42 -16.28
C VAL A 129 36.23 -4.99 -17.15
N LYS A 130 35.99 -4.08 -18.10
CA LYS A 130 37.05 -3.53 -18.95
C LYS A 130 38.10 -2.75 -18.14
N GLY A 131 37.68 -2.06 -17.09
CA GLY A 131 38.59 -1.41 -16.14
C GLY A 131 39.49 -2.42 -15.42
N GLY A 132 38.92 -3.54 -14.99
CA GLY A 132 39.67 -4.66 -14.40
C GLY A 132 40.70 -5.27 -15.36
N GLU A 133 40.36 -5.44 -16.64
CA GLU A 133 41.30 -5.92 -17.66
C GLU A 133 42.50 -4.97 -17.83
N VAL A 134 42.25 -3.66 -17.92
CA VAL A 134 43.32 -2.65 -18.04
C VAL A 134 44.21 -2.65 -16.80
N VAL A 135 43.63 -2.75 -15.61
CA VAL A 135 44.39 -2.88 -14.36
C VAL A 135 45.26 -4.13 -14.38
N GLY A 136 44.75 -5.26 -14.86
CA GLY A 136 45.52 -6.51 -15.03
C GLY A 136 46.75 -6.33 -15.94
N GLN A 137 46.59 -5.62 -17.07
CA GLN A 137 47.71 -5.29 -17.96
C GLN A 137 48.78 -4.41 -17.29
N VAL A 138 48.36 -3.49 -16.41
CA VAL A 138 49.30 -2.65 -15.64
C VAL A 138 50.09 -3.50 -14.64
N VAL A 139 49.45 -4.44 -13.95
CA VAL A 139 50.13 -5.37 -13.03
C VAL A 139 51.19 -6.20 -13.78
N GLU A 140 50.84 -6.76 -14.94
CA GLU A 140 51.76 -7.52 -15.78
C GLU A 140 52.97 -6.67 -16.22
N THR A 141 52.72 -5.43 -16.62
CA THR A 141 53.77 -4.48 -17.00
C THR A 141 54.69 -4.15 -15.82
N MET A 142 54.13 -3.92 -14.63
CA MET A 142 54.92 -3.68 -13.41
C MET A 142 55.77 -4.91 -13.04
N GLY A 143 55.25 -6.12 -13.23
CA GLY A 143 56.00 -7.36 -13.09
C GLY A 143 57.20 -7.43 -14.03
N SER A 144 56.99 -7.10 -15.31
CA SER A 144 58.05 -7.06 -16.33
C SER A 144 59.12 -6.00 -16.04
N ILE A 145 58.73 -4.83 -15.52
CA ILE A 145 59.65 -3.78 -15.06
C ILE A 145 60.48 -4.29 -13.88
N LYS A 146 59.84 -4.93 -12.89
CA LYS A 146 60.53 -5.50 -11.72
C LYS A 146 61.55 -6.56 -12.13
N GLU A 147 61.22 -7.43 -13.08
CA GLU A 147 62.17 -8.42 -13.62
C GLU A 147 63.34 -7.75 -14.35
N SER A 148 63.05 -6.76 -15.21
CA SER A 148 64.07 -6.03 -15.95
C SER A 148 65.04 -5.28 -15.03
N SER A 149 64.52 -4.65 -13.97
CA SER A 149 65.33 -3.97 -12.96
C SER A 149 66.24 -4.94 -12.21
N ARG A 150 65.78 -6.16 -11.88
CA ARG A 150 66.64 -7.19 -11.27
C ARG A 150 67.81 -7.57 -12.17
N LYS A 151 67.56 -7.78 -13.47
CA LYS A 151 68.62 -8.06 -14.46
C LYS A 151 69.65 -6.93 -14.50
N ILE A 152 69.21 -5.67 -14.39
CA ILE A 152 70.12 -4.52 -14.31
C ILE A 152 70.98 -4.60 -13.04
N VAL A 153 70.41 -4.90 -11.87
CA VAL A 153 71.17 -5.07 -10.61
C VAL A 153 72.26 -6.14 -10.74
N ASP A 154 71.95 -7.25 -11.42
CA ASP A 154 72.92 -8.32 -11.67
C ASP A 154 74.08 -7.84 -12.56
N ILE A 155 73.77 -7.11 -13.64
CA ILE A 155 74.78 -6.51 -14.54
C ILE A 155 75.66 -5.51 -13.79
N ILE A 156 75.07 -4.63 -12.98
CA ILE A 156 75.81 -3.64 -12.19
C ILE A 156 76.72 -4.34 -11.17
N SER A 157 76.30 -5.48 -10.61
CA SER A 157 77.14 -6.28 -9.71
C SER A 157 78.35 -6.88 -10.43
N VAL A 158 78.21 -7.28 -11.69
CA VAL A 158 79.35 -7.71 -12.54
C VAL A 158 80.29 -6.53 -12.83
N ILE A 159 79.76 -5.34 -13.13
CA ILE A 159 80.56 -4.13 -13.39
C ILE A 159 81.38 -3.73 -12.15
N ASP A 160 80.79 -3.76 -10.96
CA ASP A 160 81.51 -3.51 -9.70
C ASP A 160 82.62 -4.55 -9.48
N GLY A 161 82.36 -5.81 -9.81
CA GLY A 161 83.37 -6.88 -9.82
C GLY A 161 84.54 -6.62 -10.79
N ILE A 162 84.25 -6.17 -12.01
CA ILE A 162 85.27 -5.79 -13.01
C ILE A 162 86.08 -4.59 -12.53
N ALA A 163 85.43 -3.58 -11.95
CA ALA A 163 86.09 -2.41 -11.38
C ALA A 163 87.04 -2.81 -10.23
N PHE A 164 86.60 -3.73 -9.35
CA PHE A 164 87.44 -4.27 -8.29
C PHE A 164 88.66 -5.04 -8.83
N GLN A 165 88.45 -5.93 -9.80
CA GLN A 165 89.56 -6.66 -10.45
C GLN A 165 90.56 -5.71 -11.12
N THR A 166 90.07 -4.68 -11.82
CA THR A 166 90.89 -3.65 -12.47
C THR A 166 91.70 -2.86 -11.44
N ASN A 167 91.10 -2.53 -10.29
CA ASN A 167 91.78 -1.85 -9.18
C ASN A 167 92.91 -2.71 -8.59
N ILE A 168 92.73 -4.03 -8.46
CA ILE A 168 93.78 -4.96 -8.01
C ILE A 168 94.90 -5.09 -9.06
N LEU A 169 94.55 -5.22 -10.33
CA LEU A 169 95.51 -5.25 -11.45
C LEU A 169 96.37 -3.99 -11.50
N ALA A 170 95.74 -2.82 -11.36
CA ALA A 170 96.41 -1.53 -11.34
C ALA A 170 97.34 -1.38 -10.12
N LEU A 171 96.92 -1.86 -8.95
CA LEU A 171 97.77 -1.90 -7.76
C LEU A 171 99.01 -2.78 -7.98
N ASN A 172 98.83 -4.00 -8.51
CA ASN A 172 99.93 -4.90 -8.82
C ASN A 172 100.90 -4.29 -9.83
N ALA A 173 100.39 -3.62 -10.87
CA ALA A 173 101.21 -2.91 -11.86
C ALA A 173 101.98 -1.74 -11.24
N ALA A 174 101.36 -0.97 -10.32
CA ALA A 174 102.03 0.11 -9.61
C ALA A 174 103.17 -0.40 -8.72
N VAL A 175 102.98 -1.56 -8.07
CA VAL A 175 104.01 -2.23 -7.27
C VAL A 175 105.18 -2.69 -8.15
N GLU A 176 104.90 -3.33 -9.29
CA GLU A 176 105.96 -3.80 -10.19
C GLU A 176 106.69 -2.62 -10.87
N ALA A 177 105.99 -1.54 -11.19
CA ALA A 177 106.59 -0.31 -11.67
C ALA A 177 107.52 0.34 -10.64
N ALA A 178 107.15 0.34 -9.36
CA ALA A 178 108.02 0.79 -8.28
C ALA A 178 109.27 -0.10 -8.13
N ARG A 179 109.13 -1.40 -8.39
CA ARG A 179 110.22 -2.39 -8.36
C ARG A 179 111.23 -2.19 -9.50
N ALA A 180 110.79 -1.70 -10.65
CA ALA A 180 111.63 -1.39 -11.81
C ALA A 180 112.42 -0.07 -11.69
N GLY A 181 112.23 0.70 -10.61
CA GLY A 181 112.95 1.95 -10.35
C GLY A 181 112.66 3.05 -11.38
N GLU A 182 113.69 3.77 -11.84
CA GLU A 182 113.53 4.89 -12.79
C GLU A 182 112.95 4.46 -14.15
N GLN A 183 113.12 3.20 -14.56
CA GLN A 183 112.56 2.69 -15.83
C GLN A 183 111.05 2.45 -15.76
N GLY A 184 110.49 2.28 -14.55
CA GLY A 184 109.07 2.04 -14.32
C GLY A 184 108.23 3.31 -14.13
N ARG A 185 108.85 4.50 -14.10
CA ARG A 185 108.20 5.77 -13.73
C ARG A 185 106.96 6.09 -14.58
N GLY A 186 107.04 5.89 -15.89
CA GLY A 186 105.90 6.09 -16.80
C GLY A 186 104.76 5.09 -16.57
N PHE A 187 105.11 3.82 -16.30
CA PHE A 187 104.13 2.77 -15.98
C PHE A 187 103.45 3.00 -14.63
N ALA A 188 104.15 3.54 -13.65
CA ALA A 188 103.58 3.86 -12.34
C ALA A 188 102.48 4.94 -12.42
N VAL A 189 102.65 5.95 -13.29
CA VAL A 189 101.64 6.99 -13.52
C VAL A 189 100.39 6.39 -14.17
N VAL A 190 100.57 5.58 -15.23
CA VAL A 190 99.45 4.91 -15.90
C VAL A 190 98.72 3.97 -14.93
N ALA A 191 99.45 3.20 -14.13
CA ALA A 191 98.86 2.31 -13.13
C ALA A 191 98.03 3.08 -12.08
N THR A 192 98.50 4.26 -11.66
CA THR A 192 97.75 5.13 -10.74
C THR A 192 96.48 5.68 -11.39
N GLU A 193 96.53 6.07 -12.65
CA GLU A 193 95.37 6.59 -13.39
C GLU A 193 94.31 5.50 -13.63
N VAL A 194 94.74 4.30 -14.02
CA VAL A 194 93.85 3.13 -14.16
C VAL A 194 93.20 2.79 -12.81
N ARG A 195 93.94 2.89 -11.71
CA ARG A 195 93.40 2.67 -10.36
C ARG A 195 92.33 3.70 -10.00
N ASN A 196 92.59 4.99 -10.26
CA ASN A 196 91.61 6.06 -10.05
C ASN A 196 90.35 5.85 -10.90
N LEU A 197 90.50 5.45 -12.16
CA LEU A 197 89.37 5.15 -13.04
C LEU A 197 88.55 3.95 -12.54
N ALA A 198 89.21 2.91 -12.04
CA ALA A 198 88.56 1.75 -11.45
C ALA A 198 87.77 2.13 -10.18
N GLN A 199 88.34 2.95 -9.29
CA GLN A 199 87.64 3.45 -8.10
C GLN A 199 86.43 4.33 -8.47
N ARG A 200 86.56 5.21 -9.48
CA ARG A 200 85.44 6.00 -10.00
C ARG A 200 84.33 5.11 -10.59
N SER A 201 84.70 4.07 -11.32
CA SER A 201 83.75 3.12 -11.89
C SER A 201 82.99 2.34 -10.81
N ALA A 202 83.67 1.88 -9.76
CA ALA A 202 83.04 1.22 -8.61
C ALA A 202 82.08 2.15 -7.85
N SER A 203 82.46 3.42 -7.67
CA SER A 203 81.57 4.42 -7.04
C SER A 203 80.31 4.65 -7.88
N ALA A 204 80.47 4.83 -9.20
CA ALA A 204 79.34 5.01 -10.11
C ALA A 204 78.43 3.77 -10.15
N ALA A 205 79.01 2.56 -10.16
CA ALA A 205 78.25 1.31 -10.10
C ALA A 205 77.39 1.23 -8.82
N LYS A 206 77.94 1.60 -7.65
CA LYS A 206 77.18 1.65 -6.39
C LYS A 206 76.04 2.67 -6.43
N GLU A 207 76.28 3.84 -6.99
CA GLU A 207 75.25 4.88 -7.12
C GLU A 207 74.11 4.44 -8.05
N ILE A 208 74.43 3.82 -9.18
CA ILE A 208 73.42 3.22 -10.09
C ILE A 208 72.65 2.12 -9.37
N LYS A 209 73.33 1.23 -8.64
CA LYS A 209 72.67 0.16 -7.87
C LYS A 209 71.64 0.73 -6.90
N HIS A 210 72.02 1.77 -6.14
CA HIS A 210 71.11 2.44 -5.21
C HIS A 210 69.88 3.04 -5.91
N LEU A 211 70.06 3.70 -7.07
CA LEU A 211 68.94 4.25 -7.84
C LEU A 211 68.00 3.17 -8.40
N ILE A 212 68.54 2.03 -8.81
CA ILE A 212 67.74 0.89 -9.28
C ILE A 212 66.99 0.25 -8.11
N ASP A 213 67.63 0.06 -6.95
CA ASP A 213 66.96 -0.46 -5.75
C ASP A 213 65.79 0.43 -5.30
N ASP A 214 65.97 1.76 -5.32
CA ASP A 214 64.88 2.72 -5.06
C ASP A 214 63.74 2.60 -6.08
N SER A 215 64.09 2.45 -7.37
CA SER A 215 63.11 2.27 -8.44
C SER A 215 62.32 0.97 -8.29
N VAL A 216 62.97 -0.14 -7.90
CA VAL A 216 62.30 -1.41 -7.59
C VAL A 216 61.34 -1.24 -6.41
N GLY A 217 61.75 -0.52 -5.36
CA GLY A 217 60.88 -0.21 -4.22
C GLY A 217 59.62 0.56 -4.63
N LYS A 218 59.77 1.57 -5.51
CA LYS A 218 58.64 2.35 -6.05
C LYS A 218 57.71 1.50 -6.92
N VAL A 219 58.25 0.63 -7.78
CA VAL A 219 57.45 -0.29 -8.60
C VAL A 219 56.70 -1.28 -7.73
N GLU A 220 57.32 -1.80 -6.66
CA GLU A 220 56.64 -2.71 -5.73
C GLU A 220 55.50 -2.03 -4.97
N HIS A 221 55.69 -0.78 -4.56
CA HIS A 221 54.62 0.02 -3.97
C HIS A 221 53.49 0.29 -4.98
N GLY A 222 53.83 0.65 -6.21
CA GLY A 222 52.87 0.85 -7.30
C GLY A 222 52.07 -0.41 -7.61
N SER A 223 52.72 -1.58 -7.67
CA SER A 223 52.06 -2.88 -7.88
C SER A 223 50.99 -3.13 -6.82
N LYS A 224 51.29 -2.92 -5.54
CA LYS A 224 50.32 -3.11 -4.45
C LYS A 224 49.09 -2.19 -4.57
N LEU A 225 49.30 -0.94 -4.98
CA LEU A 225 48.20 0.01 -5.20
C LEU A 225 47.32 -0.44 -6.37
N VAL A 226 47.93 -0.89 -7.46
CA VAL A 226 47.21 -1.38 -8.64
C VAL A 226 46.46 -2.69 -8.35
N ASP A 227 47.04 -3.61 -7.58
CA ASP A 227 46.36 -4.83 -7.11
C ASP A 227 45.10 -4.49 -6.29
N THR A 228 45.22 -3.50 -5.38
CA THR A 228 44.10 -3.01 -4.58
C THR A 228 43.02 -2.37 -5.46
N ALA A 229 43.41 -1.63 -6.49
CA ALA A 229 42.47 -1.07 -7.48
C ALA A 229 41.77 -2.19 -8.26
N GLY A 230 42.48 -3.28 -8.61
CA GLY A 230 41.90 -4.44 -9.28
C GLY A 230 40.87 -5.18 -8.43
N GLN A 231 41.17 -5.37 -7.15
CA GLN A 231 40.20 -5.91 -6.18
C GLN A 231 38.96 -5.01 -6.08
N THR A 232 39.16 -3.69 -6.01
CA THR A 232 38.05 -2.72 -5.94
C THR A 232 37.16 -2.79 -7.18
N MET A 233 37.74 -2.99 -8.38
CA MET A 233 36.94 -3.20 -9.59
C MET A 233 36.10 -4.48 -9.53
N THR A 234 36.65 -5.56 -8.96
CA THR A 234 35.92 -6.82 -8.76
C THR A 234 34.73 -6.62 -7.80
N ASP A 235 34.95 -5.89 -6.71
CA ASP A 235 33.90 -5.58 -5.73
C ASP A 235 32.80 -4.68 -6.34
N ILE A 236 33.18 -3.75 -7.23
CA ILE A 236 32.22 -2.93 -8.01
C ILE A 236 31.37 -3.82 -8.91
N VAL A 237 31.96 -4.75 -9.67
CA VAL A 237 31.21 -5.67 -10.55
C VAL A 237 30.19 -6.48 -9.74
N SER A 238 30.61 -7.02 -8.60
CA SER A 238 29.71 -7.75 -7.68
C SER A 238 28.56 -6.88 -7.17
N SER A 239 28.85 -5.65 -6.75
CA SER A 239 27.85 -4.70 -6.26
C SER A 239 26.85 -4.30 -7.35
N VAL A 240 27.33 -4.07 -8.57
CA VAL A 240 26.52 -3.73 -9.74
C VAL A 240 25.61 -4.90 -10.12
N GLN A 241 26.11 -6.14 -10.07
CA GLN A 241 25.28 -7.33 -10.27
C GLN A 241 24.14 -7.41 -9.26
N HIS A 242 24.41 -7.13 -7.99
CA HIS A 242 23.37 -7.11 -6.96
C HIS A 242 22.28 -6.06 -7.24
N VAL A 243 22.67 -4.88 -7.74
CA VAL A 243 21.70 -3.84 -8.17
C VAL A 243 20.87 -4.33 -9.36
N ALA A 244 21.44 -5.06 -10.31
CA ALA A 244 20.70 -5.63 -11.45
C ALA A 244 19.62 -6.62 -10.99
N ASP A 245 19.95 -7.46 -10.01
CA ASP A 245 19.02 -8.43 -9.43
C ASP A 245 17.85 -7.69 -8.75
N ILE A 246 18.13 -6.66 -7.95
CA ILE A 246 17.09 -5.80 -7.32
C ILE A 246 16.20 -5.14 -8.38
N MET A 247 16.77 -4.62 -9.48
CA MET A 247 15.98 -4.01 -10.55
C MET A 247 15.07 -5.04 -11.25
N SER A 248 15.52 -6.28 -11.38
CA SER A 248 14.69 -7.37 -11.90
C SER A 248 13.54 -7.71 -10.95
N GLU A 249 13.79 -7.78 -9.64
CA GLU A 249 12.75 -7.98 -8.63
C GLU A 249 11.73 -6.83 -8.62
N ILE A 250 12.17 -5.57 -8.70
CA ILE A 250 11.26 -4.40 -8.79
C ILE A 250 10.41 -4.50 -10.06
N THR A 251 10.99 -4.90 -11.19
CA THR A 251 10.25 -5.05 -12.45
C THR A 251 9.17 -6.14 -12.33
N ALA A 252 9.50 -7.28 -11.71
CA ALA A 252 8.55 -8.37 -11.48
C ALA A 252 7.43 -7.95 -10.51
N ALA A 253 7.79 -7.34 -9.37
CA ALA A 253 6.83 -6.82 -8.39
C ALA A 253 5.91 -5.76 -9.00
N SER A 254 6.45 -4.88 -9.86
CA SER A 254 5.65 -3.85 -10.54
C SER A 254 4.66 -4.46 -11.53
N GLN A 255 5.02 -5.55 -12.23
CA GLN A 255 4.09 -6.28 -13.11
C GLN A 255 2.97 -6.95 -12.31
N GLU A 256 3.30 -7.57 -11.17
CA GLU A 256 2.31 -8.15 -10.27
C GLU A 256 1.37 -7.08 -9.70
N GLN A 257 1.90 -5.92 -9.30
CA GLN A 257 1.11 -4.78 -8.88
C GLN A 257 0.17 -4.28 -9.98
N SER A 258 0.64 -4.16 -11.23
CA SER A 258 -0.23 -3.80 -12.35
C SER A 258 -1.39 -4.79 -12.53
N ALA A 259 -1.13 -6.09 -12.48
CA ALA A 259 -2.18 -7.10 -12.55
C ALA A 259 -3.17 -7.01 -11.38
N GLY A 260 -2.67 -6.78 -10.15
CA GLY A 260 -3.52 -6.56 -8.97
C GLY A 260 -4.39 -5.31 -9.08
N ILE A 261 -3.84 -4.23 -9.62
CA ILE A 261 -4.55 -2.97 -9.88
C ILE A 261 -5.67 -3.18 -10.91
N GLU A 262 -5.43 -3.94 -11.98
CA GLU A 262 -6.48 -4.30 -12.96
C GLU A 262 -7.65 -5.04 -12.29
N GLN A 263 -7.37 -5.97 -11.36
CA GLN A 263 -8.43 -6.67 -10.62
C GLN A 263 -9.25 -5.71 -9.73
N VAL A 264 -8.58 -4.76 -9.06
CA VAL A 264 -9.27 -3.75 -8.27
C VAL A 264 -10.10 -2.83 -9.17
N ASN A 265 -9.61 -2.46 -10.36
CA ASN A 265 -10.36 -1.66 -11.33
C ASN A 265 -11.66 -2.35 -11.78
N LEU A 266 -11.61 -3.67 -12.04
CA LEU A 266 -12.81 -4.47 -12.32
C LEU A 266 -13.79 -4.45 -11.14
N ALA A 267 -13.31 -4.58 -9.91
CA ALA A 267 -14.16 -4.52 -8.72
C ALA A 267 -14.82 -3.14 -8.54
N VAL A 268 -14.09 -2.05 -8.78
CA VAL A 268 -14.62 -0.69 -8.75
C VAL A 268 -15.70 -0.48 -9.81
N THR A 269 -15.48 -1.00 -11.03
CA THR A 269 -16.48 -0.96 -12.11
C THR A 269 -17.77 -1.69 -11.72
N GLN A 270 -17.65 -2.85 -11.07
CA GLN A 270 -18.81 -3.60 -10.57
C GLN A 270 -19.53 -2.86 -9.44
N MET A 271 -18.80 -2.18 -8.55
CA MET A 271 -19.40 -1.33 -7.52
C MET A 271 -20.12 -0.12 -8.11
N ASP A 272 -19.60 0.47 -9.17
CA ASP A 272 -20.29 1.56 -9.88
C ASP A 272 -21.61 1.08 -10.49
N GLU A 273 -21.62 -0.08 -11.16
CA GLU A 273 -22.84 -0.68 -11.70
C GLU A 273 -23.90 -0.93 -10.60
N MET A 274 -23.49 -1.50 -9.46
CA MET A 274 -24.41 -1.68 -8.31
C MET A 274 -24.89 -0.34 -7.73
N THR A 275 -24.04 0.69 -7.73
CA THR A 275 -24.40 2.03 -7.25
C THR A 275 -25.46 2.67 -8.16
N GLN A 276 -25.31 2.53 -9.48
CA GLN A 276 -26.32 2.96 -10.44
C GLN A 276 -27.63 2.18 -10.32
N GLN A 277 -27.57 0.86 -10.11
CA GLN A 277 -28.75 0.05 -9.84
C GLN A 277 -29.46 0.48 -8.55
N ASN A 278 -28.72 0.78 -7.48
CA ASN A 278 -29.29 1.29 -6.24
C ASN A 278 -29.97 2.64 -6.45
N ALA A 279 -29.39 3.55 -7.24
CA ALA A 279 -30.02 4.82 -7.57
C ALA A 279 -31.37 4.62 -8.30
N ALA A 280 -31.40 3.73 -9.29
CA ALA A 280 -32.65 3.38 -9.98
C ALA A 280 -33.70 2.78 -9.04
N LEU A 281 -33.30 1.85 -8.17
CA LEU A 281 -34.20 1.24 -7.18
C LEU A 281 -34.73 2.25 -6.17
N VAL A 282 -33.92 3.24 -5.78
CA VAL A 282 -34.34 4.34 -4.90
C VAL A 282 -35.41 5.19 -5.57
N GLU A 283 -35.23 5.54 -6.85
CA GLU A 283 -36.24 6.28 -7.62
C GLU A 283 -37.55 5.50 -7.74
N GLU A 284 -37.48 4.21 -8.11
CA GLU A 284 -38.65 3.34 -8.21
C GLU A 284 -39.39 3.21 -6.88
N ALA A 285 -38.65 2.97 -5.79
CA ALA A 285 -39.23 2.82 -4.47
C ALA A 285 -39.81 4.14 -3.94
N ALA A 286 -39.22 5.30 -4.28
CA ALA A 286 -39.75 6.61 -3.92
C ALA A 286 -41.08 6.87 -4.63
N ALA A 287 -41.16 6.54 -5.93
CA ALA A 287 -42.41 6.63 -6.70
C ALA A 287 -43.50 5.69 -6.15
N ALA A 288 -43.12 4.47 -5.76
CA ALA A 288 -44.05 3.52 -5.14
C ALA A 288 -44.56 4.00 -3.78
N ALA A 289 -43.68 4.56 -2.93
CA ALA A 289 -44.06 5.12 -1.63
C ALA A 289 -45.02 6.30 -1.78
N GLU A 290 -44.78 7.19 -2.74
CA GLU A 290 -45.68 8.32 -3.01
C GLU A 290 -47.05 7.84 -3.52
N SER A 291 -47.08 6.86 -4.43
CA SER A 291 -48.34 6.28 -4.91
C SER A 291 -49.13 5.60 -3.77
N MET A 292 -48.47 4.88 -2.87
CA MET A 292 -49.12 4.31 -1.67
C MET A 292 -49.72 5.39 -0.77
N ARG A 293 -49.02 6.52 -0.61
CA ARG A 293 -49.49 7.67 0.17
C ARG A 293 -50.73 8.31 -0.46
N GLU A 294 -50.72 8.53 -1.76
CA GLU A 294 -51.87 9.05 -2.52
C GLU A 294 -53.09 8.12 -2.41
N GLN A 295 -52.91 6.81 -2.61
CA GLN A 295 -54.00 5.84 -2.51
C GLN A 295 -54.57 5.75 -1.09
N SER A 296 -53.71 5.79 -0.08
CA SER A 296 -54.11 5.77 1.33
C SER A 296 -54.87 7.04 1.71
N SER A 297 -54.41 8.20 1.24
CA SER A 297 -55.09 9.48 1.44
C SER A 297 -56.48 9.49 0.80
N LYS A 298 -56.59 8.99 -0.44
CA LYS A 298 -57.87 8.86 -1.15
C LYS A 298 -58.84 7.91 -0.45
N LEU A 299 -58.35 6.77 0.05
CA LEU A 299 -59.17 5.85 0.84
C LEU A 299 -59.62 6.48 2.16
N SER A 300 -58.72 7.18 2.86
CA SER A 300 -59.07 7.90 4.09
C SER A 300 -60.13 8.97 3.84
N GLU A 301 -60.07 9.69 2.71
CA GLU A 301 -61.09 10.68 2.31
C GLU A 301 -62.45 10.02 2.05
N LEU A 302 -62.49 8.91 1.29
CA LEU A 302 -63.72 8.16 1.03
C LEU A 302 -64.37 7.63 2.31
N VAL A 303 -63.56 7.13 3.24
CA VAL A 303 -64.02 6.54 4.50
C VAL A 303 -64.42 7.63 5.52
N SER A 304 -63.84 8.84 5.43
CA SER A 304 -64.16 9.98 6.30
C SER A 304 -65.58 10.52 6.12
N GLN A 305 -66.23 10.21 4.99
CA GLN A 305 -67.63 10.55 4.73
C GLN A 305 -68.58 9.77 5.66
N PHE A 306 -68.12 8.64 6.20
CA PHE A 306 -68.90 7.84 7.13
C PHE A 306 -68.64 8.25 8.58
N GLN A 307 -69.68 8.67 9.29
CA GLN A 307 -69.62 9.01 10.70
C GLN A 307 -69.82 7.73 11.53
N ILE A 308 -68.74 7.18 12.06
CA ILE A 308 -68.80 6.03 12.98
C ILE A 308 -68.90 6.53 14.42
N MET A 309 -69.51 5.74 15.32
CA MET A 309 -69.39 5.97 16.75
C MET A 309 -67.90 6.10 17.09
N ALA A 310 -67.51 7.19 17.75
CA ALA A 310 -66.19 7.32 18.30
C ALA A 310 -66.01 6.21 19.34
N GLN A 311 -65.47 5.06 18.92
CA GLN A 311 -64.90 4.11 19.86
C GLN A 311 -63.85 4.92 20.62
N ALA A 312 -64.11 5.14 21.91
CA ALA A 312 -63.16 5.76 22.82
C ALA A 312 -61.88 4.95 22.70
N GLN A 313 -60.97 5.47 21.88
CA GLN A 313 -59.69 4.88 21.60
C GLN A 313 -58.97 4.96 22.93
N LYS A 314 -59.00 3.85 23.69
CA LYS A 314 -58.13 3.71 24.86
C LYS A 314 -56.74 3.99 24.32
N PRO A 315 -56.04 5.03 24.81
CA PRO A 315 -54.70 5.28 24.35
C PRO A 315 -53.91 4.01 24.65
N ALA A 316 -53.45 3.34 23.59
CA ALA A 316 -52.45 2.30 23.72
C ALA A 316 -51.31 2.96 24.49
N ALA A 317 -51.10 2.52 25.72
CA ALA A 317 -50.04 3.02 26.57
C ALA A 317 -48.75 2.91 25.77
N GLN A 318 -48.20 4.07 25.38
CA GLN A 318 -46.87 4.18 24.85
C GLN A 318 -45.92 3.71 25.95
N THR A 319 -45.63 2.42 26.00
CA THR A 319 -44.40 1.91 26.61
C THR A 319 -43.24 2.13 25.64
N GLY A 320 -43.10 3.38 25.20
CA GLY A 320 -41.86 3.87 24.62
C GLY A 320 -40.83 3.97 25.73
N ARG A 321 -40.03 2.92 25.93
CA ARG A 321 -38.68 3.14 26.46
C ARG A 321 -38.01 4.10 25.49
N PRO A 322 -37.37 5.19 25.94
CA PRO A 322 -36.62 6.04 25.03
C PRO A 322 -35.47 5.20 24.49
N VAL A 323 -35.53 4.83 23.22
CA VAL A 323 -34.35 4.42 22.48
C VAL A 323 -33.53 5.70 22.33
N ALA A 324 -32.44 5.76 23.07
CA ALA A 324 -31.45 6.82 22.98
C ALA A 324 -31.06 7.00 21.51
N SER A 325 -31.18 8.23 21.00
CA SER A 325 -30.66 8.60 19.69
C SER A 325 -29.17 8.23 19.61
N PRO A 326 -28.71 7.56 18.53
CA PRO A 326 -27.28 7.46 18.31
C PRO A 326 -26.76 8.88 18.01
N ARG A 327 -25.92 9.39 18.90
CA ARG A 327 -25.12 10.60 18.62
C ARG A 327 -24.29 10.34 17.35
N PRO A 328 -24.16 11.33 16.44
CA PRO A 328 -23.15 11.25 15.41
C PRO A 328 -21.76 11.17 16.06
N PRO A 329 -20.80 10.40 15.51
CA PRO A 329 -19.45 10.39 16.04
C PRO A 329 -18.85 11.78 15.80
N VAL A 330 -18.64 12.51 16.89
CA VAL A 330 -17.78 13.70 16.89
C VAL A 330 -16.38 13.19 16.61
N ILE A 331 -15.84 13.51 15.44
CA ILE A 331 -14.40 13.38 15.16
C ILE A 331 -13.70 14.37 16.10
N ALA A 332 -13.29 13.88 17.27
CA ALA A 332 -12.42 14.61 18.16
C ALA A 332 -11.05 14.68 17.51
N ARG A 333 -10.72 15.85 16.98
CA ARG A 333 -9.36 16.24 16.62
C ARG A 333 -8.46 16.04 17.84
N ALA A 334 -7.64 15.00 17.80
CA ALA A 334 -6.66 14.69 18.84
C ALA A 334 -5.55 15.76 18.82
N ALA A 335 -5.67 16.74 19.72
CA ALA A 335 -4.53 17.54 20.15
C ALA A 335 -3.74 16.73 21.19
N ASP A 336 -2.60 16.22 20.71
CA ASP A 336 -1.31 16.10 21.39
C ASP A 336 -1.29 15.70 22.87
N LYS A 337 -1.15 14.39 23.10
CA LYS A 337 -0.43 13.82 24.25
C LYS A 337 0.31 12.55 23.81
N SER A 338 1.36 12.70 22.99
CA SER A 338 2.37 11.66 22.82
C SER A 338 3.68 12.06 23.50
N GLY A 339 3.71 11.89 24.82
CA GLY A 339 4.95 11.84 25.59
C GLY A 339 4.88 10.61 26.51
N ASN A 340 5.66 9.57 26.18
CA ASN A 340 5.88 8.31 26.93
C ASN A 340 5.26 7.00 26.40
N ALA A 341 5.40 6.72 25.10
CA ALA A 341 5.26 5.34 24.59
C ALA A 341 6.49 4.84 23.80
N ALA A 342 7.60 5.58 23.80
CA ALA A 342 8.83 5.19 23.09
C ALA A 342 9.83 4.34 23.92
N ASN A 343 9.54 4.06 25.20
CA ASN A 343 10.45 3.30 26.08
C ASN A 343 10.01 1.86 26.40
N ALA A 344 8.86 1.39 25.91
CA ALA A 344 8.40 0.02 26.18
C ALA A 344 8.70 -0.98 25.04
N ALA A 345 8.90 -0.51 23.81
CA ALA A 345 9.13 -1.38 22.64
C ALA A 345 10.61 -1.64 22.31
N ARG A 346 11.56 -1.05 23.06
CA ARG A 346 13.01 -1.18 22.80
C ARG A 346 13.72 -2.21 23.69
N ALA A 347 12.99 -2.97 24.51
CA ALA A 347 13.56 -3.90 25.50
C ALA A 347 13.37 -5.40 25.18
N GLN A 348 12.78 -5.78 24.04
CA GLN A 348 12.48 -7.20 23.73
C GLN A 348 13.22 -7.79 22.52
N ILE A 349 14.18 -7.09 21.92
CA ILE A 349 15.08 -7.67 20.91
C ILE A 349 16.48 -7.86 21.52
N ARG A 350 16.60 -8.83 22.44
CA ARG A 350 17.91 -9.36 22.84
C ARG A 350 17.75 -10.76 23.41
N GLN A 351 17.91 -11.77 22.54
CA GLN A 351 18.52 -13.10 22.77
C GLN A 351 17.90 -14.13 21.82
N ILE A 352 18.62 -14.47 20.75
CA ILE A 352 18.43 -15.74 20.03
C ILE A 352 19.53 -16.67 20.54
N PRO A 353 19.23 -17.79 21.23
CA PRO A 353 20.24 -18.81 21.51
C PRO A 353 20.46 -19.67 20.26
N GLN A 354 21.71 -19.77 19.81
CA GLN A 354 22.15 -20.76 18.84
C GLN A 354 21.87 -22.17 19.37
N ARG A 355 21.08 -22.97 18.64
CA ARG A 355 20.92 -24.39 18.93
C ARG A 355 21.87 -25.20 18.04
N LYS A 356 22.81 -25.88 18.69
CA LYS A 356 23.79 -26.79 18.10
C LYS A 356 23.12 -27.86 17.23
N ALA A 357 23.71 -28.11 16.08
CA ALA A 357 23.42 -29.24 15.20
C ALA A 357 23.59 -30.56 15.95
N LYS A 358 22.57 -31.42 15.86
CA LYS A 358 22.69 -32.86 16.09
C LYS A 358 22.34 -33.56 14.79
N THR A 359 23.36 -34.16 14.20
CA THR A 359 23.30 -35.16 13.14
C THR A 359 22.45 -36.35 13.63
N VAL A 360 21.44 -36.74 12.86
CA VAL A 360 20.85 -38.09 12.92
C VAL A 360 20.59 -38.54 11.49
N GLU A 361 21.20 -39.68 11.18
CA GLU A 361 21.10 -40.49 9.97
C GLU A 361 19.67 -40.95 9.65
N GLN A 362 19.49 -41.22 8.35
CA GLN A 362 18.63 -42.25 7.75
C GLN A 362 17.15 -42.32 8.14
N ASP A 363 16.27 -42.01 7.18
CA ASP A 363 15.42 -43.06 6.62
C ASP A 363 14.85 -42.64 5.26
N TRP A 364 15.24 -43.37 4.21
CA TRP A 364 14.55 -43.41 2.93
C TRP A 364 14.01 -44.84 2.82
N GLU A 365 12.70 -45.03 2.99
CA GLU A 365 11.99 -46.21 2.48
C GLU A 365 10.52 -45.84 2.19
N GLU A 366 10.13 -46.12 0.95
CA GLU A 366 8.79 -46.41 0.40
C GLU A 366 7.56 -45.68 0.98
N PHE A 367 6.89 -44.89 0.11
CA PHE A 367 5.54 -45.21 -0.40
C PHE A 367 5.20 -44.37 -1.64
#